data_AF-E6XC62-F1
#
_entry.id   AF-E6XC62-F1
#
_cell.length_a   1.000
_cell.length_b   1.000
_cell.length_c   1.000
_cell.angle_alpha   90.00
_cell.angle_beta   90.00
_cell.angle_gamma   90.00
#
_symmetry.space_group_name_H-M   'P 1'
#
loop_
_entity.id
_entity.type
_entity.pdbx_description
1 polymer ?
#
loop_
_entity_poly.entity_id
_entity_poly.type
_entity_poly.pdbx_seq_one_letter_code
_entity_poly.pdbx_strand_id
1 'polypeptide(L)' 'MSTTFLNIKAKGITKTVAEFSKEDGQSNKEFREFIKEQVIEHRKEGMDVFKSPRPGDDRKNE' A
#
# COMPACT_ATOMS: atom_id res chain seq x y z
N MET A 1 13.67 5.42 8.00
CA MET A 1 12.25 5.63 7.67
C MET A 1 11.71 4.35 7.05
N SER A 2 10.50 3.93 7.41
CA SER A 2 9.87 2.73 6.83
C SER A 2 8.69 3.18 5.99
N THR A 3 8.72 2.88 4.69
CA THR A 3 7.66 3.24 3.74
C THR A 3 6.94 1.96 3.32
N THR A 4 5.62 2.00 3.29
CA THR A 4 4.76 0.92 2.82
C THR A 4 3.82 1.46 1.76
N PHE A 5 3.73 0.73 0.67
CA PHE A 5 2.87 1.06 -0.46
C PHE A 5 1.66 0.15 -0.44
N LEU A 6 0.47 0.72 -0.69
CA LEU A 6 -0.69 -0.06 -1.07
C LEU A 6 -0.79 -0.05 -2.59
N ASN A 7 -0.74 -1.26 -3.15
CA ASN A 7 -0.79 -1.49 -4.58
C ASN A 7 -2.08 -2.22 -4.93
N ILE A 8 -2.64 -1.94 -6.11
CA ILE A 8 -3.72 -2.73 -6.71
C ILE A 8 -3.16 -3.51 -7.89
N LYS A 9 -3.73 -4.68 -8.15
CA LYS A 9 -3.48 -5.44 -9.38
C LYS A 9 -4.73 -5.38 -10.25
N ALA A 10 -4.69 -4.60 -11.33
CA ALA A 10 -5.79 -4.45 -12.27
C ALA A 10 -5.33 -4.80 -13.68
N LYS A 11 -6.05 -5.71 -14.36
CA LYS A 11 -5.79 -6.10 -15.75
C LYS A 11 -4.31 -6.46 -16.04
N GLY A 12 -3.65 -7.12 -15.09
CA GLY A 12 -2.24 -7.54 -15.22
C GLY A 12 -1.20 -6.48 -14.84
N ILE A 13 -1.63 -5.25 -14.51
CA ILE A 13 -0.76 -4.15 -14.13
C ILE A 13 -0.84 -3.93 -12.62
N THR A 14 0.31 -3.81 -11.96
CA THR A 14 0.39 -3.34 -10.57
C THR A 14 0.51 -1.82 -10.54
N LYS A 15 -0.35 -1.15 -9.77
CA LYS A 15 -0.32 0.30 -9.59
C LYS A 15 -0.34 0.65 -8.11
N THR A 16 0.56 1.54 -7.68
CA THR A 16 0.49 2.17 -6.35
C THR A 16 -0.74 3.07 -6.28
N VAL A 17 -1.59 2.87 -5.27
CA VAL A 17 -2.72 3.74 -4.96
C VAL A 17 -2.45 4.66 -3.77
N ALA A 18 -1.69 4.18 -2.79
CA ALA A 18 -1.34 4.96 -1.61
C ALA A 18 0.09 4.65 -1.16
N GLU A 19 0.76 5.68 -0.69
CA GLU A 19 2.07 5.60 -0.05
C GLU A 19 1.92 6.03 1.41
N PHE A 20 2.41 5.20 2.31
CA PHE A 20 2.40 5.48 3.74
C PHE A 20 3.82 5.42 4.25
N SER A 21 4.25 6.52 4.84
CA SER A 21 5.53 6.61 5.52
C SER A 21 5.29 6.57 7.02
N LYS A 22 6.11 5.80 7.72
CA LYS A 22 6.11 5.76 9.17
C LYS A 22 6.47 7.16 9.71
N GLU A 23 5.60 7.72 10.54
CA GLU A 23 5.81 9.03 11.18
C GLU A 23 6.85 8.94 12.31
N ASP A 24 7.47 10.08 12.62
CA ASP A 24 8.44 10.18 13.71
C ASP A 24 7.71 10.09 15.07
N GLY A 25 8.10 9.13 15.90
CA GLY A 25 7.40 8.80 17.16
C GLY A 25 6.35 7.69 17.06
N GLN A 26 5.96 7.26 15.85
CA GLN A 26 5.02 6.14 15.68
C GLN A 26 5.72 4.80 15.97
N SER A 27 5.06 3.89 16.68
CA SER A 27 5.58 2.53 16.86
C SER A 27 5.44 1.70 15.58
N ASN A 28 6.34 0.74 15.35
CA ASN A 28 6.20 -0.19 14.23
C ASN A 28 4.89 -0.98 14.27
N LYS A 29 4.36 -1.24 15.47
CA LYS A 29 3.07 -1.91 15.67
C LYS A 29 1.91 -1.04 15.20
N GLU A 30 1.85 0.20 15.67
CA GLU A 30 0.83 1.19 15.28
C GLU A 30 0.83 1.42 13.78
N PHE A 31 2.02 1.58 13.18
CA PHE A 31 2.14 1.72 11.74
C PHE A 31 1.56 0.50 11.00
N ARG A 32 1.86 -0.73 11.45
CA ARG A 32 1.31 -1.95 10.83
C ARG A 32 -0.20 -2.09 11.00
N GLU A 33 -0.74 -1.65 12.13
CA GLU A 33 -2.20 -1.65 12.37
C GLU A 33 -2.90 -0.64 11.48
N PHE A 34 -2.36 0.58 11.38
CA PHE A 34 -2.83 1.61 10.47
C PHE A 34 -2.84 1.14 9.00
N ILE A 35 -1.74 0.56 8.50
CA ILE A 35 -1.71 0.01 7.13
C ILE A 35 -2.78 -1.07 6.94
N LYS A 36 -3.03 -1.91 7.96
CA LYS A 36 -4.01 -2.98 7.89
C LYS A 36 -5.44 -2.43 7.79
N GLU A 37 -5.75 -1.37 8.54
CA GLU A 37 -7.03 -0.68 8.44
C GLU A 37 -7.24 -0.07 7.06
N GLN A 38 -6.22 0.63 6.54
CA GLN A 38 -6.25 1.20 5.19
C GLN A 38 -6.50 0.13 4.11
N VAL A 39 -5.86 -1.04 4.22
CA VAL A 39 -6.11 -2.19 3.33
C VAL A 39 -7.56 -2.66 3.37
N ILE A 40 -8.15 -2.74 4.58
CA ILE A 40 -9.53 -3.19 4.75
C ILE A 40 -10.51 -2.17 4.18
N GLU A 41 -10.26 -0.88 4.38
CA GLU A 41 -11.09 0.22 3.86
C GLU A 41 -11.17 0.19 2.33
N HIS A 42 -10.01 0.17 1.67
CA HIS A 42 -9.94 0.10 0.20
C HIS A 42 -10.59 -1.18 -0.36
N ARG A 43 -10.47 -2.32 0.36
CA ARG A 43 -11.17 -3.56 -0.02
C ARG A 43 -12.69 -3.44 0.09
N LYS A 44 -13.21 -2.70 1.08
CA LYS A 44 -14.65 -2.43 1.19
C LYS A 44 -15.14 -1.53 0.04
N GLU A 45 -14.29 -0.64 -0.45
CA GLU A 45 -14.56 0.16 -1.65
C GLU A 45 -14.46 -0.64 -2.97
N GLY A 46 -14.15 -1.94 -2.91
CA GLY A 46 -14.01 -2.80 -4.08
C GLY A 46 -12.65 -2.72 -4.76
N MET A 47 -11.66 -2.07 -4.13
CA MET A 47 -10.28 -2.05 -4.60
C MET A 47 -9.48 -3.18 -3.93
N ASP A 48 -9.05 -4.17 -4.72
CA ASP A 48 -8.21 -5.25 -4.20
C ASP A 48 -6.76 -4.76 -4.02
N VAL A 49 -6.54 -4.07 -2.89
CA VAL A 49 -5.23 -3.58 -2.48
C VAL A 49 -4.44 -4.63 -1.71
N PHE A 50 -3.12 -4.58 -1.87
CA PHE A 50 -2.15 -5.35 -1.11
C PHE A 50 -0.97 -4.48 -0.68
N LYS A 51 -0.41 -4.81 0.48
CA LYS A 51 0.77 -4.13 1.03
C LYS A 51 2.06 -4.59 0.33
N SER A 52 2.91 -3.64 -0.04
CA SER A 52 4.19 -3.88 -0.69
C SER A 52 5.27 -2.95 -0.12
N PRO A 53 6.51 -3.43 0.07
CA PRO A 53 7.65 -2.57 0.38
C PRO A 53 8.15 -1.78 -0.86
N ARG A 54 7.61 -2.08 -2.05
CA ARG A 54 7.96 -1.41 -3.31
C ARG A 54 6.73 -0.79 -3.99
N PRO A 55 6.89 0.35 -4.66
CA PRO A 55 5.82 0.91 -5.48
C PRO A 55 5.43 -0.06 -6.61
N GLY A 56 4.14 -0.11 -6.93
CA GLY A 56 3.62 -0.77 -8.12
C GLY A 56 3.88 0.07 -9.35
N ASP A 57 4.93 -0.27 -10.09
CA ASP A 57 5.37 0.42 -11.32
C ASP A 57 5.53 -0.57 -12.48
N ASP A 58 4.47 -1.35 -12.77
CA ASP A 58 4.41 -2.22 -13.97
C ASP A 58 4.44 -1.41 -15.28
N ARG A 59 4.41 -0.07 -15.21
CA ARG A 59 4.52 0.83 -16.36
C ARG A 59 5.94 0.99 -16.90
N LYS A 60 6.96 0.42 -16.26
CA LYS A 60 8.37 0.49 -16.72
C LYS A 60 8.82 -0.64 -17.65
N ASN A 61 7.94 -1.60 -17.99
CA ASN A 61 8.25 -2.68 -18.92
C ASN A 61 7.60 -2.46 -20.31
N GLU A 62 7.71 -1.26 -20.87
CA GLU A 62 7.47 -1.03 -22.31
C GLU A 62 8.80 -0.94 -23.05
#